data_AF-A0A8X6VD80-F1
#
_entry.id   AF-A0A8X6VD80-F1
#
_cell.length_a   1.000
_cell.length_b   1.000
_cell.length_c   1.000
_cell.angle_alpha   90.00
_cell.angle_beta   90.00
_cell.angle_gamma   90.00
#
_symmetry.space_group_name_H-M   'P 1'
#
loop_
_entity.id
_entity.type
_entity.pdbx_description
1 polymer ?
#
loop_
_entity_poly.entity_id
_entity_poly.type
_entity_poly.pdbx_seq_one_letter_code
_entity_poly.pdbx_strand_id
1 'polypeptide(L)'
;MAVTNRSVTSRTVAQHIKSVTHHSVSPRTIRRWVQKSGLSARRPLLGLPLTQNHRRLRCQWCDKRRMWAAEWNEVVFTDESRICLQHHDVRIRVSRHRERGCTATLVLHWVLWYGAVLDITLALL
;
A
#
# COMPACT_ATOMS: atom_id res chain seq x y z
N MET A 1 14.62 -8.14 -22.44
CA MET A 1 14.09 -6.80 -22.09
C MET A 1 12.97 -6.83 -21.05
N ALA A 2 11.86 -7.54 -21.24
CA ALA A 2 10.76 -7.56 -20.27
C ALA A 2 11.09 -8.27 -18.94
N VAL A 3 12.00 -9.26 -18.95
CA VAL A 3 12.44 -9.99 -17.76
C VAL A 3 13.40 -9.15 -16.90
N THR A 4 14.29 -8.40 -17.54
CA THR A 4 15.36 -7.63 -16.90
C THR A 4 14.87 -6.27 -16.40
N ASN A 5 13.93 -5.63 -17.10
CA ASN A 5 13.37 -4.35 -16.70
C ASN A 5 11.83 -4.44 -16.66
N ARG A 6 11.28 -4.55 -15.45
CA ARG A 6 9.86 -4.75 -15.18
C ARG A 6 8.99 -3.49 -15.37
N SER A 7 9.60 -2.33 -15.61
CA SER A 7 8.87 -1.07 -15.89
C SER A 7 8.66 -0.78 -17.38
N VAL A 8 9.24 -1.61 -18.27
CA VAL A 8 9.17 -1.39 -19.72
C VAL A 8 7.77 -1.67 -20.27
N THR A 9 7.26 -0.74 -21.08
CA THR A 9 5.93 -0.89 -21.71
C THR A 9 5.98 -1.80 -22.93
N SER A 10 4.85 -2.44 -23.27
CA SER A 10 4.75 -3.26 -24.48
C SER A 10 5.02 -2.50 -25.77
N ARG A 11 4.79 -1.17 -25.80
CA ARG A 11 5.11 -0.31 -26.96
C ARG A 11 6.62 -0.14 -27.12
N THR A 12 7.33 0.11 -26.03
CA THR A 12 8.78 0.23 -26.03
C THR A 12 9.43 -1.08 -26.49
N VAL A 13 8.92 -2.23 -26.04
CA VAL A 13 9.37 -3.53 -26.53
C VAL A 13 9.07 -3.70 -28.02
N ALA A 14 7.90 -3.27 -28.51
CA ALA A 14 7.57 -3.33 -29.94
C ALA A 14 8.52 -2.50 -30.80
N GLN A 15 8.82 -1.28 -30.37
CA GLN A 15 9.77 -0.38 -31.04
C GLN A 15 11.17 -0.99 -31.09
N HIS A 16 11.62 -1.56 -29.97
CA HIS A 16 12.92 -2.23 -29.90
C HIS A 16 13.00 -3.46 -30.81
N ILE A 17 11.94 -4.29 -30.86
CA ILE A 17 11.88 -5.42 -31.79
C ILE A 17 11.96 -4.89 -33.23
N LYS A 18 11.17 -3.87 -33.57
CA LYS A 18 11.18 -3.28 -34.91
C LYS A 18 12.56 -2.71 -35.29
N SER A 19 13.30 -2.12 -34.35
CA SER A 19 14.62 -1.57 -34.66
C SER A 19 15.68 -2.65 -34.89
N VAL A 20 15.56 -3.81 -34.23
CA VAL A 20 16.55 -4.90 -34.31
C VAL A 20 16.25 -5.86 -35.46
N THR A 21 14.97 -6.21 -35.66
CA THR A 21 14.57 -7.25 -36.62
C THR A 21 13.90 -6.70 -37.87
N HIS A 22 13.69 -5.37 -37.94
CA HIS A 22 12.92 -4.70 -38.99
C HIS A 22 11.46 -5.17 -39.14
N HIS A 23 10.98 -6.04 -38.25
CA HIS A 23 9.62 -6.54 -38.25
C HIS A 23 8.73 -5.75 -37.29
N SER A 24 7.55 -5.38 -37.77
CA SER A 24 6.54 -4.71 -36.95
C SER A 24 5.76 -5.74 -36.13
N VAL A 25 5.77 -5.59 -34.81
CA VAL A 25 4.97 -6.41 -33.89
C VAL A 25 4.03 -5.51 -33.11
N SER A 26 2.75 -5.90 -33.02
CA SER A 26 1.79 -5.12 -32.25
C SER A 26 2.08 -5.19 -30.73
N PRO A 27 1.90 -4.10 -29.97
CA PRO A 27 2.01 -4.13 -28.51
C PRO A 27 1.07 -5.16 -27.84
N ARG A 28 -0.06 -5.48 -28.50
CA ARG A 28 -1.02 -6.51 -28.04
C ARG A 28 -0.43 -7.91 -28.11
N THR A 29 0.29 -8.22 -29.19
CA THR A 29 1.01 -9.49 -29.37
C THR A 29 2.05 -9.66 -28.26
N ILE A 30 2.82 -8.61 -27.99
CA ILE A 30 3.83 -8.62 -26.92
C ILE A 30 3.19 -8.85 -25.55
N ARG A 31 2.09 -8.16 -25.24
CA ARG A 31 1.40 -8.37 -23.96
C ARG A 31 0.93 -9.82 -23.79
N ARG A 32 0.34 -10.42 -24.84
CA ARG A 32 -0.08 -11.84 -24.80
C ARG A 32 1.10 -12.78 -24.59
N TRP A 33 2.21 -12.53 -25.27
CA TRP A 33 3.43 -13.31 -25.12
C TRP A 33 4.02 -13.21 -23.71
N VAL A 34 4.08 -12.00 -23.14
CA VAL A 34 4.53 -11.75 -21.76
C VAL A 34 3.63 -12.46 -20.73
N GLN A 35 2.31 -12.43 -20.94
CA GLN A 35 1.37 -13.15 -20.08
C GLN A 35 1.55 -14.67 -20.19
N LYS A 36 1.75 -15.20 -21.40
CA LYS A 36 2.00 -16.62 -21.64
C LYS A 36 3.30 -17.10 -20.96
N SER A 37 4.30 -16.23 -20.83
CA SER A 37 5.53 -16.53 -20.10
C SER A 37 5.42 -16.35 -18.58
N GLY A 38 4.21 -16.12 -18.03
CA GLY A 38 3.96 -16.02 -16.59
C GLY A 38 4.26 -14.65 -15.99
N LEU A 39 4.57 -13.64 -16.81
CA LEU A 39 4.80 -12.28 -16.32
C LEU A 39 3.49 -11.49 -16.33
N SER A 40 3.19 -10.86 -15.20
CA SER A 40 2.03 -9.99 -15.03
C SER A 40 2.46 -8.58 -14.61
N ALA A 41 1.70 -7.58 -15.06
CA ALA A 41 1.90 -6.21 -14.64
C ALA A 41 1.53 -6.05 -13.16
N ARG A 42 2.39 -5.39 -12.39
CA ARG A 42 2.12 -5.01 -11.00
C ARG A 42 2.33 -3.52 -10.85
N ARG A 43 1.57 -2.89 -9.94
CA ARG A 43 1.85 -1.52 -9.53
C ARG A 43 3.12 -1.52 -8.68
N PRO A 44 4.08 -0.61 -8.92
CA PRO A 44 5.22 -0.46 -8.04
C PRO A 44 4.73 -0.08 -6.64
N LEU A 45 5.40 -0.59 -5.61
CA LEU A 45 5.13 -0.17 -4.24
C LEU A 45 5.49 1.31 -4.10
N LEU A 46 4.55 2.11 -3.60
CA LEU A 46 4.82 3.49 -3.19
C LEU A 46 5.68 3.44 -1.94
N GLY A 47 6.94 3.85 -2.07
CA GLY A 47 7.89 3.93 -0.98
C GLY A 47 8.55 5.29 -0.92
N LEU A 48 8.93 5.73 0.28
CA LEU A 48 9.74 6.93 0.46
C LEU A 48 11.10 6.71 -0.22
N PRO A 49 11.59 7.64 -1.06
CA PRO A 49 12.88 7.51 -1.70
C PRO A 49 13.99 7.60 -0.64
N LEU A 50 14.64 6.48 -0.36
CA LEU A 50 15.79 6.44 0.56
C LEU A 50 17.08 6.72 -0.20
N THR A 51 17.87 7.68 0.29
CA THR A 51 19.24 7.88 -0.16
C THR A 51 20.09 6.65 0.18
N GLN A 52 21.23 6.48 -0.49
CA GLN A 52 22.13 5.36 -0.22
C GLN A 52 22.62 5.35 1.23
N ASN A 53 22.89 6.54 1.78
CA ASN A 53 23.34 6.68 3.16
C ASN A 53 22.24 6.26 4.16
N HIS A 54 20.98 6.67 3.92
CA HIS A 54 19.86 6.24 4.75
C HIS A 54 19.69 4.72 4.75
N ARG A 55 19.86 4.05 3.61
CA ARG A 55 19.80 2.57 3.53
C ARG A 55 20.89 1.93 4.39
N ARG A 56 22.14 2.40 4.26
CA ARG A 56 23.27 1.89 5.05
C ARG A 56 23.02 2.05 6.55
N LEU A 57 22.62 3.24 7.00
CA LEU A 57 22.37 3.51 8.41
C LEU A 57 21.22 2.67 8.96
N ARG A 58 20.13 2.52 8.20
CA ARG A 58 19.00 1.65 8.59
C ARG A 58 19.42 0.18 8.70
N CYS A 59 20.17 -0.34 7.73
CA CYS A 59 20.70 -1.71 7.80
C CYS A 59 21.58 -1.90 9.03
N GLN A 60 22.55 -1.01 9.27
CA GLN A 60 23.42 -1.09 10.45
C GLN A 60 22.63 -0.99 11.76
N TRP A 61 21.59 -0.16 11.81
CA TRP A 61 20.73 -0.03 12.98
C TRP A 61 19.97 -1.34 13.26
N CYS A 62 19.42 -1.97 12.21
CA CYS A 62 18.74 -3.27 12.31
C CYS A 62 19.71 -4.38 12.71
N ASP A 63 20.88 -4.46 12.07
CA ASP A 63 21.86 -5.52 12.34
C ASP A 63 22.32 -5.50 13.80
N LYS A 64 22.56 -4.30 14.35
CA LYS A 64 22.93 -4.11 15.77
C LYS A 64 21.84 -4.56 16.76
N ARG A 65 20.58 -4.57 16.33
CA ARG A 65 19.41 -4.88 17.16
C ARG A 65 18.71 -6.16 16.75
N ARG A 66 19.35 -6.97 15.90
CA ARG A 66 18.76 -8.18 15.32
C ARG A 66 18.38 -9.22 16.37
N MET A 67 19.09 -9.25 17.49
CA MET A 67 18.86 -10.19 18.60
C MET A 67 18.19 -9.53 19.81
N TRP A 68 17.74 -8.27 19.69
CA TRP A 68 17.00 -7.62 20.78
C TRP A 68 15.67 -8.32 20.99
N ALA A 69 15.38 -8.64 22.26
CA ALA A 69 14.12 -9.22 22.68
C ALA A 69 13.59 -8.46 23.91
N ALA A 70 14.25 -8.60 25.06
CA ALA A 70 13.84 -7.92 26.29
C ALA A 70 14.13 -6.41 26.23
N GLU A 71 15.15 -6.02 25.48
CA GLU A 71 15.60 -4.62 25.30
C GLU A 71 14.53 -3.75 24.64
N TRP A 72 13.59 -4.33 23.89
CA TRP A 72 12.46 -3.58 23.33
C TRP A 72 11.56 -2.98 24.41
N ASN A 73 11.51 -3.57 25.61
CA ASN A 73 10.69 -3.08 26.72
C ASN A 73 11.24 -1.78 27.34
N GLU A 74 12.52 -1.46 27.09
CA GLU A 74 13.16 -0.26 27.63
C GLU A 74 13.07 0.93 26.67
N VAL A 75 12.59 0.72 25.43
CA VAL A 75 12.53 1.75 24.40
C VAL A 75 11.15 2.43 24.41
N VAL A 76 11.14 3.73 24.71
CA VAL A 76 9.96 4.58 24.52
C VAL A 76 10.06 5.27 23.16
N PHE A 77 9.11 4.99 22.27
CA PHE A 77 9.02 5.64 20.97
C PHE A 77 8.20 6.93 21.05
N THR A 78 8.65 7.96 20.34
CA THR A 78 7.95 9.23 20.19
C THR A 78 7.83 9.55 18.70
N ASP A 79 6.64 9.91 18.25
CA ASP A 79 6.40 10.42 16.90
C ASP A 79 5.22 11.38 16.91
N GLU A 80 5.14 12.25 15.90
CA GLU A 80 4.02 13.17 15.70
C GLU A 80 3.16 12.69 14.54
N SER A 81 1.88 12.41 14.82
CA SER A 81 0.91 12.06 13.79
C SER A 81 -0.12 13.17 13.62
N ARG A 82 -0.43 13.49 12.36
CA ARG A 82 -1.51 14.42 12.02
C ARG A 82 -2.83 13.67 12.03
N ILE A 83 -3.75 14.07 12.90
CA ILE A 83 -5.12 13.54 12.95
C ILE A 83 -6.02 14.47 12.13
N CYS A 84 -6.66 13.94 11.09
CA CYS A 84 -7.65 14.69 10.31
C CYS A 84 -9.05 14.38 10.85
N LEU A 85 -9.78 15.40 11.31
CA LEU A 85 -11.16 15.27 11.82
C LEU A 85 -12.18 14.95 10.71
N GLN A 86 -11.86 15.29 9.47
CA GLN A 86 -12.61 14.91 8.28
C GLN A 86 -11.61 14.38 7.26
N HIS A 87 -11.88 13.18 6.71
CA HIS A 87 -11.09 12.67 5.60
C HIS A 87 -11.24 13.63 4.41
N HIS A 88 -10.14 13.98 3.77
CA HIS A 88 -10.12 14.68 2.48
C HIS A 88 -10.57 13.78 1.32
N ASP A 89 -11.28 12.70 1.63
CA ASP A 89 -11.96 11.92 0.60
C ASP A 89 -13.21 12.69 0.21
N VAL A 90 -13.14 13.31 -0.98
CA VAL A 90 -14.21 14.09 -1.64
C VAL A 90 -15.52 13.28 -1.81
N ARG A 91 -15.51 11.99 -1.42
CA ARG A 91 -16.63 11.06 -1.48
C ARG A 91 -17.61 11.18 -0.32
N ILE A 92 -17.21 11.73 0.83
CA ILE A 92 -18.14 11.90 1.96
C ILE A 92 -18.89 13.21 1.80
N ARG A 93 -20.10 13.15 1.25
CA ARG A 93 -21.01 14.30 1.19
C ARG A 93 -21.69 14.47 2.55
N VAL A 94 -21.36 15.54 3.26
CA VAL A 94 -22.07 15.96 4.47
C VAL A 94 -23.22 16.87 4.04
N SER A 95 -24.46 16.43 4.22
CA SER A 95 -25.65 17.27 4.03
C SER A 95 -26.34 17.53 5.38
N ARG A 96 -26.88 18.73 5.56
CA ARG A 96 -27.78 19.04 6.69
C ARG A 96 -29.21 18.74 6.26
N HIS A 97 -29.85 17.75 6.87
CA HIS A 97 -31.29 17.56 6.76
C HIS A 97 -31.99 18.59 7.65
N ARG A 98 -32.79 19.48 7.06
CA ARG A 98 -33.60 20.44 7.83
C ARG A 98 -34.97 19.79 8.03
N GLU A 99 -35.17 19.19 9.20
CA GLU A 99 -36.40 19.26 10.02
C GLU A 99 -36.45 18.15 11.08
N ARG A 100 -36.69 18.60 12.32
CA ARG A 100 -37.16 17.91 13.55
C ARG A 100 -36.23 16.89 14.22
N GLY A 101 -35.57 17.36 15.28
CA GLY A 101 -35.38 16.66 16.55
C GLY A 101 -34.70 15.29 16.50
N CYS A 102 -33.39 15.26 16.28
CA CYS A 102 -32.58 14.10 16.62
C CYS A 102 -31.51 14.55 17.63
N THR A 103 -31.66 14.11 18.88
CA THR A 103 -30.63 14.16 19.91
C THR A 103 -29.36 13.51 19.36
N ALA A 104 -28.22 14.14 19.63
CA ALA A 104 -26.89 13.78 19.15
C ALA A 104 -26.39 12.46 19.77
N THR A 105 -27.04 11.34 19.46
CA THR A 105 -26.67 10.00 19.96
C THR A 105 -26.52 8.98 18.83
N LEU A 106 -27.06 9.23 17.63
CA LEU A 106 -27.18 8.20 16.59
C LEU A 106 -26.08 8.17 15.52
N VAL A 107 -24.91 8.77 15.78
CA VAL A 107 -23.71 8.56 14.93
C VAL A 107 -22.60 7.78 15.66
N LEU A 108 -22.69 7.64 17.00
CA LEU A 108 -21.73 6.83 17.76
C LEU A 108 -22.03 5.32 17.74
N HIS A 109 -23.25 4.91 17.42
CA HIS A 109 -23.65 3.50 17.52
C HIS A 109 -23.00 2.58 16.45
N TRP A 110 -22.57 3.13 15.31
CA TRP A 110 -21.94 2.33 14.25
C TRP A 110 -20.45 2.05 14.47
N VAL A 111 -19.79 2.74 15.40
CA VAL A 111 -18.36 2.50 15.71
C VAL A 111 -18.19 1.61 16.96
N LEU A 112 -19.18 1.54 17.85
CA LEU A 112 -19.05 0.78 19.10
C LEU A 112 -19.60 -0.66 19.06
N TRP A 113 -20.46 -1.02 18.11
CA TRP A 113 -21.10 -2.35 18.12
C TRP A 113 -20.34 -3.46 17.36
N TYR A 114 -19.45 -3.12 16.43
CA TYR A 114 -18.64 -4.11 15.70
C TYR A 114 -17.32 -4.50 16.40
N GLY A 115 -16.93 -3.82 17.48
CA GLY A 115 -15.63 -4.00 18.13
C GLY A 115 -15.63 -4.76 19.47
N ALA A 116 -16.78 -5.19 20.00
CA ALA A 116 -16.87 -5.71 21.37
C ALA A 116 -17.56 -7.08 21.53
N VAL A 117 -18.06 -7.72 20.46
CA VAL A 117 -18.93 -8.92 20.59
C VAL A 117 -18.25 -10.24 20.20
N LEU A 118 -16.98 -10.26 19.75
CA LEU A 118 -16.34 -11.50 19.26
C LEU A 118 -15.18 -12.08 20.07
N ASP A 119 -14.71 -11.48 21.16
CA ASP A 119 -13.51 -12.00 21.88
C ASP A 119 -13.70 -12.38 23.36
N ILE A 120 -14.90 -12.34 23.94
CA ILE A 120 -15.10 -12.72 25.37
C ILE A 120 -15.66 -14.15 25.55
N THR A 121 -16.08 -14.86 24.49
CA THR A 121 -16.70 -16.20 24.63
C THR A 121 -15.79 -17.40 24.30
N LEU A 122 -14.47 -17.23 24.16
CA LEU A 122 -13.52 -18.34 23.94
C LEU A 122 -12.37 -18.40 24.97
N ALA A 123 -12.63 -18.01 26.23
CA ALA A 123 -11.68 -18.15 27.33
C ALA A 123 -12.29 -18.85 28.58
N LEU A 124 -13.24 -19.76 28.38
CA LEU A 124 -13.66 -20.76 29.38
C LEU A 124 -13.79 -22.15 28.74
N LEU A 125 -12.68 -22.64 28.18
CA LEU A 125 -12.36 -24.06 28.04
C LEU A 125 -10.84 -24.23 28.11
#